data_AF-A0A925CEK3-F1
#
_entry.id   AF-A0A925CEK3-F1
#
_cell.length_a   1.000
_cell.length_b   1.000
_cell.length_c   1.000
_cell.angle_alpha   90.00
_cell.angle_beta   90.00
_cell.angle_gamma   90.00
#
_symmetry.space_group_name_H-M   'P 1'
#
loop_
_entity.id
_entity.type
_entity.pdbx_description
1 polymer ?
#
loop_
_entity_poly.entity_id
_entity_poly.type
_entity_poly.pdbx_seq_one_letter_code
_entity_poly.pdbx_strand_id
1 'polypeptide(L)'
;MKAFLYSHYLEQKHFDALRKLLGKSKASKALFIITAAVPYGLDPRPVWLDESLVDMRQFAEKVDEITFEGEPDLKDLSQYDFIFVSGGNAFYLAYRLAETSMDEMLKKYITNGGIYCGSSAGGVILMDNIEHFTPVDDATKAPAIYPGLGLIDFAFIPHADNKKYAEGMRAVADKYEQVGKEVILVNDNQAVIIDGSKRELV
;
A
#
# COMPACT_ATOMS: atom_id res chain seq x y z
N MET A 1 8.24 -10.85 -6.93
CA MET A 1 8.50 -9.87 -5.85
C MET A 1 8.03 -10.45 -4.52
N LYS A 2 8.22 -9.73 -3.40
CA LYS A 2 7.62 -10.06 -2.10
C LYS A 2 6.72 -8.91 -1.65
N ALA A 3 5.43 -9.18 -1.49
CA ALA A 3 4.47 -8.16 -1.09
C ALA A 3 3.42 -8.67 -0.11
N PHE A 4 2.96 -7.80 0.77
CA PHE A 4 1.88 -8.01 1.74
C PHE A 4 0.88 -6.87 1.57
N LEU A 5 -0.27 -7.13 0.95
CA LEU A 5 -1.27 -6.11 0.63
C LEU A 5 -2.52 -6.36 1.45
N TYR A 6 -2.92 -5.43 2.29
CA TYR A 6 -4.09 -5.62 3.16
C TYR A 6 -5.04 -4.44 3.11
N SER A 7 -6.28 -4.69 3.50
CA SER A 7 -7.32 -3.66 3.47
C SER A 7 -7.18 -2.72 4.68
N HIS A 8 -7.47 -3.20 5.90
CA HIS A 8 -7.48 -2.34 7.08
C HIS A 8 -6.97 -3.01 8.36
N TYR A 9 -7.58 -4.12 8.78
CA TYR A 9 -7.31 -4.77 10.06
C TYR A 9 -6.41 -5.99 9.90
N LEU A 10 -5.46 -6.12 10.81
CA LEU A 10 -4.59 -7.29 10.89
C LEU A 10 -4.94 -8.15 12.11
N GLU A 11 -4.78 -9.46 11.94
CA GLU A 11 -5.12 -10.50 12.91
C GLU A 11 -3.93 -11.47 12.97
N GLN A 12 -3.96 -12.40 13.91
CA GLN A 12 -2.83 -13.32 14.12
C GLN A 12 -2.42 -14.08 12.84
N LYS A 13 -3.38 -14.53 12.02
CA LYS A 13 -3.10 -15.19 10.73
C LYS A 13 -2.29 -14.29 9.77
N HIS A 14 -2.57 -13.00 9.77
CA HIS A 14 -1.89 -12.01 8.95
C HIS A 14 -0.47 -11.76 9.48
N PHE A 15 -0.32 -11.67 10.80
CA PHE A 15 0.98 -11.51 11.45
C PHE A 15 1.90 -12.72 11.20
N ASP A 16 1.35 -13.93 11.23
CA ASP A 16 2.10 -15.15 10.96
C ASP A 16 2.52 -15.23 9.48
N ALA A 17 1.64 -14.83 8.55
CA ALA A 17 1.96 -14.71 7.13
C ALA A 17 3.07 -13.68 6.87
N LEU A 18 3.01 -12.51 7.53
CA LEU A 18 4.05 -11.49 7.40
C LEU A 18 5.40 -11.94 7.97
N ARG A 19 5.43 -12.60 9.14
CA ARG A 19 6.67 -13.20 9.70
C ARG A 19 7.28 -14.22 8.75
N LYS A 20 6.46 -15.05 8.13
CA LYS A 20 6.89 -16.02 7.12
C LYS A 20 7.50 -15.33 5.90
N LEU A 21 6.86 -14.27 5.40
CA LEU A 21 7.35 -13.49 4.26
C LEU A 21 8.69 -12.81 4.56
N LEU A 22 8.83 -12.24 5.77
CA LEU A 22 10.06 -11.62 6.29
C LEU A 22 11.19 -12.64 6.50
N GLY A 23 10.86 -13.91 6.74
CA GLY A 23 11.83 -14.96 7.09
C GLY A 23 12.49 -14.76 8.46
N LYS A 24 11.95 -13.87 9.29
CA LYS A 24 12.44 -13.51 10.61
C LYS A 24 11.28 -13.06 11.50
N SER A 25 11.42 -13.21 12.82
CA SER A 25 10.38 -12.78 13.78
C SER A 25 10.27 -11.26 13.88
N LYS A 26 11.40 -10.56 13.78
CA LYS A 26 11.50 -9.12 13.84
C LYS A 26 12.66 -8.63 12.96
N ALA A 27 12.41 -7.62 12.15
CA ALA A 27 13.39 -6.88 11.37
C ALA A 27 14.13 -5.86 12.22
N SER A 28 15.32 -5.44 11.77
CA SER A 28 16.06 -4.36 12.43
C SER A 28 15.46 -3.00 12.08
N LYS A 29 15.08 -2.79 10.81
CA LYS A 29 14.65 -1.47 10.34
C LYS A 29 13.54 -1.54 9.30
N ALA A 30 12.49 -0.75 9.50
CA ALA A 30 11.42 -0.54 8.53
C ALA A 30 11.25 0.95 8.18
N LEU A 31 10.76 1.21 6.98
CA LEU A 31 10.32 2.54 6.56
C LEU A 31 8.80 2.56 6.49
N PHE A 32 8.17 3.56 7.12
CA PHE A 32 6.74 3.81 7.05
C PHE A 32 6.46 5.07 6.23
N ILE A 33 5.93 4.89 5.03
CA ILE A 33 5.54 5.96 4.12
C ILE A 33 4.07 6.30 4.39
N ILE A 34 3.82 7.50 4.89
CA ILE A 34 2.46 7.98 5.26
C ILE A 34 1.89 9.03 4.30
N THR A 35 2.55 9.22 3.16
CA THR A 35 2.21 10.25 2.15
C THR A 35 0.75 10.22 1.72
N ALA A 36 0.13 9.04 1.60
CA ALA A 36 -1.27 8.93 1.18
C ALA A 36 -2.24 9.63 2.16
N ALA A 37 -1.88 9.74 3.44
CA ALA A 37 -2.74 10.33 4.47
C ALA A 37 -2.66 11.87 4.53
N VAL A 38 -1.62 12.47 3.93
CA VAL A 38 -1.38 13.92 3.94
C VAL A 38 -2.62 14.75 3.58
N PRO A 39 -3.41 14.42 2.53
CA PRO A 39 -4.58 15.21 2.16
C PRO A 39 -5.74 15.19 3.17
N TYR A 40 -5.63 14.41 4.24
CA TYR A 40 -6.60 14.35 5.34
C TYR A 40 -6.11 15.03 6.61
N GLY A 41 -4.91 15.62 6.58
CA GLY A 41 -4.25 16.21 7.73
C GLY A 41 -3.51 15.18 8.58
N LEU A 42 -2.43 15.62 9.21
CA LEU A 42 -1.61 14.81 10.12
C LEU A 42 -1.64 15.32 11.57
N ASP A 43 -2.35 16.42 11.81
CA ASP A 43 -2.57 17.01 13.14
C ASP A 43 -4.06 17.43 13.30
N PRO A 44 -4.85 16.72 14.12
CA PRO A 44 -4.48 15.50 14.82
C PRO A 44 -4.17 14.36 13.85
N ARG A 45 -3.31 13.44 14.28
CA ARG A 45 -2.93 12.29 13.47
C ARG A 45 -4.14 11.38 13.22
N PRO A 46 -4.35 10.92 11.98
CA PRO A 46 -5.42 9.98 11.70
C PRO A 46 -5.25 8.64 12.41
N VAL A 47 -6.34 8.15 13.02
CA VAL A 47 -6.33 6.92 13.85
C VAL A 47 -5.77 5.71 13.10
N TRP A 48 -6.10 5.54 11.82
CA TRP A 48 -5.63 4.41 11.02
C TRP A 48 -4.11 4.40 10.81
N LEU A 49 -3.44 5.57 10.87
CA LEU A 49 -1.98 5.64 10.82
C LEU A 49 -1.35 5.16 12.13
N ASP A 50 -1.98 5.49 13.27
CA ASP A 50 -1.51 5.01 14.58
C ASP A 50 -1.73 3.51 14.72
N GLU A 51 -2.88 2.99 14.30
CA GLU A 51 -3.15 1.55 14.24
C GLU A 51 -2.11 0.83 13.38
N SER A 52 -1.88 1.32 12.16
CA SER A 52 -0.89 0.71 11.27
C SER A 52 0.54 0.79 11.83
N LEU A 53 0.90 1.89 12.50
CA LEU A 53 2.21 2.03 13.14
C LEU A 53 2.38 1.05 14.31
N VAL A 54 1.33 0.86 15.12
CA VAL A 54 1.32 -0.14 16.20
C VAL A 54 1.55 -1.53 15.63
N ASP A 55 0.84 -1.90 14.57
CA ASP A 55 1.03 -3.18 13.90
C ASP A 55 2.45 -3.33 13.36
N MET A 56 2.97 -2.33 12.64
CA MET A 56 4.31 -2.43 12.04
C MET A 56 5.44 -2.48 13.07
N ARG A 57 5.28 -1.84 14.23
CA ARG A 57 6.26 -1.90 15.34
C ARG A 57 6.39 -3.30 15.95
N GLN A 58 5.43 -4.20 15.70
CA GLN A 58 5.57 -5.61 16.06
C GLN A 58 6.64 -6.32 15.21
N PHE A 59 6.88 -5.84 14.00
CA PHE A 59 7.74 -6.48 13.00
C PHE A 59 9.10 -5.81 12.83
N ALA A 60 9.37 -4.65 13.44
CA ALA A 60 10.66 -3.97 13.34
C ALA A 60 11.13 -3.41 14.69
N GLU A 61 12.44 -3.43 14.95
CA GLU A 61 13.06 -2.77 16.10
C GLU A 61 12.99 -1.25 15.97
N LYS A 62 13.25 -0.73 14.77
CA LYS A 62 13.12 0.68 14.42
C LYS A 62 12.19 0.87 13.23
N VAL A 63 11.29 1.85 13.34
CA VAL A 63 10.45 2.32 12.23
C VAL A 63 10.77 3.79 12.01
N ASP A 64 11.34 4.10 10.84
CA ASP A 64 11.45 5.50 10.38
C ASP A 64 10.15 5.85 9.65
N GLU A 65 9.60 7.04 9.90
CA GLU A 65 8.38 7.51 9.24
C GLU A 65 8.70 8.69 8.31
N ILE A 66 8.06 8.73 7.13
CA ILE A 66 8.31 9.76 6.14
C ILE A 66 7.03 10.13 5.37
N THR A 67 6.93 11.42 4.99
CA THR A 67 6.04 11.90 3.93
C THR A 67 6.89 12.38 2.76
N PHE A 68 6.30 12.36 1.57
CA PHE A 68 6.89 12.96 0.39
C PHE A 68 6.24 14.30 0.08
N GLU A 69 5.90 15.14 1.07
CA GLU A 69 5.35 16.50 0.84
C GLU A 69 6.39 17.51 0.34
N GLY A 70 7.67 17.23 0.58
CA GLY A 70 8.82 17.90 -0.04
C GLY A 70 9.74 16.88 -0.71
N GLU A 71 10.93 17.33 -1.08
CA GLU A 71 12.00 16.43 -1.55
C GLU A 71 12.50 15.58 -0.38
N PRO A 72 12.35 14.25 -0.42
CA PRO A 72 12.83 13.40 0.65
C PRO A 72 14.37 13.36 0.66
N ASP A 73 14.99 13.51 1.83
CA ASP A 73 16.42 13.16 2.01
C ASP A 73 16.57 11.64 2.18
N LEU A 74 16.12 10.90 1.16
CA LEU A 74 16.13 9.45 1.13
C LEU A 74 16.76 8.98 -0.17
N LYS A 75 17.99 8.47 -0.07
CA LYS A 75 18.81 8.11 -1.23
C LYS A 75 18.93 6.60 -1.46
N ASP A 76 18.62 5.82 -0.42
CA ASP A 76 18.77 4.38 -0.45
C ASP A 76 17.73 3.69 0.44
N LEU A 77 16.93 2.85 -0.20
CA LEU A 77 15.92 2.02 0.45
C LEU A 77 16.48 0.67 0.93
N SER A 78 17.66 0.26 0.46
CA SER A 78 18.24 -1.06 0.78
C SER A 78 18.62 -1.23 2.26
N GLN A 79 18.73 -0.13 3.00
CA GLN A 79 18.91 -0.13 4.45
C GLN A 79 17.68 -0.60 5.25
N TYR A 80 16.51 -0.74 4.60
CA TYR A 80 15.27 -1.17 5.23
C TYR A 80 14.96 -2.63 4.89
N ASP A 81 14.72 -3.43 5.92
CA ASP A 81 14.33 -4.83 5.79
C ASP A 81 12.97 -4.98 5.08
N PHE A 82 12.06 -4.04 5.33
CA PHE A 82 10.79 -3.90 4.63
C PHE A 82 10.33 -2.44 4.59
N ILE A 83 9.47 -2.13 3.62
CA ILE A 83 8.82 -0.83 3.48
C ILE A 83 7.33 -1.04 3.65
N PHE A 84 6.70 -0.20 4.45
CA PHE A 84 5.27 -0.14 4.63
C PHE A 84 4.70 1.18 4.10
N VAL A 85 3.65 1.11 3.29
CA VAL A 85 2.94 2.27 2.72
C VAL A 85 1.51 2.31 3.24
N SER A 86 1.16 3.42 3.88
CA SER A 86 -0.14 3.60 4.54
C SER A 86 -1.30 3.73 3.55
N GLY A 87 -2.52 3.54 4.07
CA GLY A 87 -3.75 3.99 3.43
C GLY A 87 -3.89 5.51 3.41
N GLY A 88 -4.86 5.98 2.63
CA GLY A 88 -5.13 7.38 2.36
C GLY A 88 -5.65 7.57 0.94
N ASN A 89 -5.19 8.61 0.23
CA ASN A 89 -5.60 8.90 -1.14
C ASN A 89 -4.57 8.36 -2.14
N ALA A 90 -4.97 7.41 -2.99
CA ALA A 90 -4.07 6.77 -3.94
C ALA A 90 -3.57 7.73 -5.02
N PHE A 91 -4.39 8.68 -5.48
CA PHE A 91 -3.99 9.67 -6.49
C PHE A 91 -2.88 10.59 -5.96
N TYR A 92 -3.03 11.09 -4.72
CA TYR A 92 -2.00 11.92 -4.09
C TYR A 92 -0.70 11.14 -3.86
N LEU A 93 -0.80 9.87 -3.44
CA LEU A 93 0.36 9.00 -3.29
C LEU A 93 1.09 8.82 -4.62
N ALA A 94 0.39 8.48 -5.71
CA ALA A 94 0.98 8.32 -7.03
C ALA A 94 1.65 9.61 -7.52
N TYR A 95 0.95 10.74 -7.37
CA TYR A 95 1.48 12.07 -7.69
C TYR A 95 2.79 12.34 -6.95
N ARG A 96 2.83 12.20 -5.63
CA ARG A 96 4.06 12.50 -4.87
C ARG A 96 5.18 11.52 -5.15
N LEU A 97 4.89 10.25 -5.39
CA LEU A 97 5.90 9.27 -5.77
C LEU A 97 6.56 9.65 -7.11
N ALA A 98 5.77 10.03 -8.11
CA ALA A 98 6.27 10.45 -9.41
C ALA A 98 7.07 11.76 -9.33
N GLU A 99 6.53 12.79 -8.67
CA GLU A 99 7.19 14.11 -8.57
C GLU A 99 8.53 14.05 -7.82
N THR A 100 8.69 13.11 -6.89
CA THR A 100 9.91 12.94 -6.09
C THR A 100 10.82 11.81 -6.59
N SER A 101 10.49 11.19 -7.74
CA SER A 101 11.19 10.00 -8.27
C SER A 101 11.27 8.81 -7.30
N MET A 102 10.39 8.77 -6.28
CA MET A 102 10.29 7.68 -5.31
C MET A 102 9.57 6.46 -5.87
N ASP A 103 8.79 6.63 -6.94
CA ASP A 103 8.24 5.52 -7.72
C ASP A 103 9.36 4.60 -8.25
N GLU A 104 10.39 5.15 -8.89
CA GLU A 104 11.50 4.38 -9.46
C GLU A 104 12.38 3.75 -8.38
N MET A 105 12.62 4.47 -7.28
CA MET A 105 13.37 3.92 -6.15
C MET A 105 12.63 2.76 -5.48
N LEU A 106 11.31 2.90 -5.30
CA LEU A 106 10.45 1.88 -4.71
C LEU A 106 10.33 0.66 -5.63
N LYS A 107 10.12 0.86 -6.95
CA LYS A 107 10.16 -0.23 -7.94
C LYS A 107 11.48 -1.00 -7.84
N LYS A 108 12.62 -0.30 -7.85
CA LYS A 108 13.95 -0.91 -7.75
C LYS A 108 14.14 -1.69 -6.46
N TYR A 109 13.68 -1.15 -5.32
CA TYR A 109 13.72 -1.84 -4.04
C TYR A 109 12.97 -3.18 -4.09
N ILE A 110 11.74 -3.16 -4.62
CA ILE A 110 10.86 -4.33 -4.71
C ILE A 110 11.43 -5.37 -5.70
N THR A 111 11.90 -4.94 -6.86
CA THR A 111 12.48 -5.84 -7.87
C THR A 111 13.78 -6.48 -7.39
N ASN A 112 14.52 -5.82 -6.51
CA ASN A 112 15.75 -6.34 -5.90
C ASN A 112 15.48 -7.26 -4.69
N GLY A 113 14.22 -7.65 -4.46
CA GLY A 113 13.84 -8.59 -3.40
C GLY A 113 13.50 -7.94 -2.06
N GLY A 114 13.41 -6.61 -2.01
CA GLY A 114 12.85 -5.88 -0.89
C GLY A 114 11.40 -6.29 -0.62
N ILE A 115 10.98 -6.23 0.64
CA ILE A 115 9.64 -6.64 1.07
C ILE A 115 8.76 -5.40 1.15
N TYR A 116 7.66 -5.43 0.40
CA TYR A 116 6.68 -4.35 0.35
C TYR A 116 5.44 -4.71 1.16
N CYS A 117 5.01 -3.81 2.03
CA CYS A 117 3.74 -3.91 2.74
C CYS A 117 2.88 -2.70 2.34
N GLY A 118 1.63 -2.91 1.96
CA GLY A 118 0.74 -1.84 1.52
C GLY A 118 -0.65 -1.99 2.14
N SER A 119 -1.13 -0.94 2.80
CA SER A 119 -2.51 -0.86 3.31
C SER A 119 -3.35 -0.01 2.38
N SER A 120 -4.53 -0.49 1.97
CA SER A 120 -5.51 0.28 1.20
C SER A 120 -4.86 0.97 -0.02
N ALA A 121 -4.74 2.31 -0.04
CA ALA A 121 -4.01 3.07 -1.07
C ALA A 121 -2.58 2.57 -1.33
N GLY A 122 -1.86 2.12 -0.30
CA GLY A 122 -0.55 1.47 -0.43
C GLY A 122 -0.61 0.09 -1.12
N GLY A 123 -1.75 -0.60 -1.10
CA GLY A 123 -1.95 -1.78 -1.96
C GLY A 123 -2.27 -1.37 -3.40
N VAL A 124 -3.17 -0.39 -3.55
CA VAL A 124 -3.63 0.17 -4.83
C VAL A 124 -2.48 0.68 -5.68
N ILE A 125 -1.48 1.33 -5.06
CA ILE A 125 -0.36 1.92 -5.79
C ILE A 125 0.51 0.91 -6.54
N LEU A 126 0.42 -0.40 -6.24
CA LEU A 126 1.13 -1.42 -7.01
C LEU A 126 0.50 -1.70 -8.38
N MET A 127 -0.75 -1.32 -8.62
CA MET A 127 -1.41 -1.49 -9.92
C MET A 127 -0.79 -0.56 -10.97
N ASP A 128 -1.05 -0.84 -12.24
CA ASP A 128 -0.65 -0.02 -13.38
C ASP A 128 -1.56 1.21 -13.53
N ASN A 129 -2.87 0.97 -13.58
CA ASN A 129 -3.90 2.00 -13.64
C ASN A 129 -4.54 2.15 -12.25
N ILE A 130 -4.74 3.38 -11.79
CA ILE A 130 -5.49 3.69 -10.55
C ILE A 130 -6.70 4.60 -10.81
N GLU A 131 -6.93 5.05 -12.06
CA GLU A 131 -8.01 5.98 -12.41
C GLU A 131 -9.42 5.45 -12.11
N HIS A 132 -9.57 4.12 -12.11
CA HIS A 132 -10.84 3.50 -11.78
C HIS A 132 -11.27 3.77 -10.33
N PHE A 133 -10.36 4.15 -9.42
CA PHE A 133 -10.62 4.53 -8.02
C PHE A 133 -11.28 5.90 -7.82
N THR A 134 -11.51 6.67 -8.89
CA THR A 134 -12.23 7.96 -8.83
C THR A 134 -13.57 7.98 -8.06
N PRO A 135 -14.37 6.89 -7.97
CA PRO A 135 -15.58 6.88 -7.15
C PRO A 135 -15.34 6.86 -5.64
N VAL A 136 -14.16 6.42 -5.19
CA VAL A 136 -13.84 6.23 -3.76
C VAL A 136 -12.72 7.14 -3.26
N ASP A 137 -11.82 7.54 -4.15
CA ASP A 137 -10.75 8.49 -3.87
C ASP A 137 -10.94 9.76 -4.70
N ASP A 138 -10.92 10.90 -4.00
CA ASP A 138 -11.00 12.22 -4.63
C ASP A 138 -9.69 12.53 -5.37
N ALA A 139 -9.73 12.43 -6.70
CA ALA A 139 -8.62 12.71 -7.59
C ALA A 139 -8.17 14.18 -7.55
N THR A 140 -9.04 15.12 -7.13
CA THR A 140 -8.70 16.56 -7.05
C THR A 140 -7.72 16.89 -5.93
N LYS A 141 -7.48 15.95 -5.01
CA LYS A 141 -6.45 16.07 -3.99
C LYS A 141 -5.03 15.98 -4.57
N ALA A 142 -4.87 15.44 -5.78
CA ALA A 142 -3.62 15.43 -6.52
C ALA A 142 -3.61 16.55 -7.58
N PRO A 143 -2.53 17.36 -7.68
CA PRO A 143 -2.39 18.36 -8.74
C PRO A 143 -2.34 17.79 -10.16
N ALA A 144 -1.86 16.55 -10.32
CA ALA A 144 -1.84 15.81 -11.57
C ALA A 144 -2.07 14.32 -11.32
N ILE A 145 -2.63 13.62 -12.31
CA ILE A 145 -2.91 12.18 -12.23
C ILE A 145 -1.75 11.41 -12.84
N TYR A 146 -1.21 10.48 -12.08
CA TYR A 146 -0.14 9.58 -12.48
C TYR A 146 -0.61 8.13 -12.35
N PRO A 147 -0.07 7.21 -13.17
CA PRO A 147 -0.32 5.78 -13.02
C PRO A 147 0.27 5.28 -11.69
N GLY A 148 -0.13 4.06 -11.30
CA GLY A 148 0.56 3.37 -10.21
C GLY A 148 1.89 2.77 -10.68
N LEU A 149 2.49 1.93 -9.84
CA LEU A 149 3.82 1.37 -10.08
C LEU A 149 3.84 0.24 -11.12
N GLY A 150 2.69 -0.36 -11.44
CA GLY A 150 2.60 -1.43 -12.44
C GLY A 150 3.36 -2.70 -12.07
N LEU A 151 3.36 -3.07 -10.78
CA LEU A 151 4.07 -4.22 -10.23
C LEU A 151 3.18 -5.44 -9.98
N ILE A 152 1.85 -5.29 -10.06
CA ILE A 152 0.88 -6.39 -10.05
C ILE A 152 0.04 -6.44 -11.33
N ASP A 153 -0.31 -7.64 -11.74
CA ASP A 153 -1.09 -7.94 -12.96
C ASP A 153 -2.58 -8.16 -12.69
N PHE A 154 -3.02 -8.03 -11.44
CA PHE A 154 -4.41 -8.08 -11.01
C PHE A 154 -4.85 -6.74 -10.38
N ALA A 155 -6.15 -6.51 -10.32
CA ALA A 155 -6.75 -5.39 -9.62
C ALA A 155 -6.97 -5.75 -8.14
N PHE A 156 -6.27 -5.05 -7.25
CA PHE A 156 -6.46 -5.14 -5.80
C PHE A 156 -7.56 -4.17 -5.37
N ILE A 157 -8.68 -4.70 -4.86
CA ILE A 157 -9.85 -3.90 -4.45
C ILE A 157 -10.05 -4.04 -2.93
N PRO A 158 -9.55 -3.09 -2.11
CA PRO A 158 -9.70 -3.14 -0.66
C PRO A 158 -11.13 -2.75 -0.22
N HIS A 159 -11.43 -2.92 1.07
CA HIS A 159 -12.66 -2.49 1.73
C HIS A 159 -13.93 -3.10 1.12
N ALA A 160 -13.85 -4.31 0.55
CA ALA A 160 -14.94 -4.92 -0.21
C ALA A 160 -16.19 -5.26 0.64
N ASP A 161 -16.04 -5.43 1.96
CA ASP A 161 -17.12 -5.65 2.92
C ASP A 161 -17.53 -4.39 3.69
N ASN A 162 -16.80 -3.29 3.51
CA ASN A 162 -17.04 -2.07 4.28
C ASN A 162 -18.25 -1.32 3.72
N LYS A 163 -19.36 -1.26 4.47
CA LYS A 163 -20.62 -0.63 4.03
C LYS A 163 -20.46 0.80 3.51
N LYS A 164 -19.47 1.56 4.00
CA LYS A 164 -19.21 2.93 3.56
C LYS A 164 -18.61 2.97 2.15
N TYR A 165 -17.82 1.97 1.79
CA TYR A 165 -17.03 1.95 0.55
C TYR A 165 -17.53 0.91 -0.47
N ALA A 166 -18.33 -0.07 -0.03
CA ALA A 166 -18.68 -1.27 -0.82
C ALA A 166 -19.31 -0.94 -2.18
N GLU A 167 -20.21 0.04 -2.25
CA GLU A 167 -20.82 0.44 -3.52
C GLU A 167 -19.78 1.04 -4.48
N GLY A 168 -18.97 1.98 -3.98
CA GLY A 168 -17.89 2.57 -4.76
C GLY A 168 -16.84 1.53 -5.19
N MET A 169 -16.40 0.66 -4.28
CA MET A 169 -15.45 -0.41 -4.56
C MET A 169 -16.00 -1.45 -5.54
N ARG A 170 -17.30 -1.74 -5.51
CA ARG A 170 -17.93 -2.60 -6.52
C ARG A 170 -17.90 -1.92 -7.89
N ALA A 171 -18.20 -0.63 -7.97
CA ALA A 171 -18.09 0.11 -9.23
C ALA A 171 -16.64 0.17 -9.75
N VAL A 172 -15.65 0.25 -8.86
CA VAL A 172 -14.22 0.13 -9.23
C VAL A 172 -13.93 -1.27 -9.79
N ALA A 173 -14.35 -2.32 -9.10
CA ALA A 173 -14.18 -3.71 -9.53
C ALA A 173 -14.79 -3.96 -10.92
N ASP A 174 -16.02 -3.52 -11.15
CA ASP A 174 -16.72 -3.69 -12.43
C ASP A 174 -15.94 -3.05 -13.60
N LYS A 175 -15.30 -1.89 -13.39
CA LYS A 175 -14.47 -1.24 -14.42
C LYS A 175 -13.24 -2.08 -14.78
N TYR A 176 -12.60 -2.71 -13.79
CA TYR A 176 -11.46 -3.61 -14.04
C TYR A 176 -11.89 -4.92 -14.72
N GLU A 177 -13.02 -5.50 -14.31
CA GLU A 177 -13.62 -6.67 -14.97
C GLU A 177 -13.92 -6.38 -16.45
N GLN A 178 -14.45 -5.20 -16.76
CA GLN A 178 -14.78 -4.78 -18.14
C GLN A 178 -13.56 -4.69 -19.07
N VAL A 179 -12.38 -4.37 -18.54
CA VAL A 179 -11.12 -4.36 -19.31
C VAL A 179 -10.37 -5.69 -19.23
N GLY A 180 -10.99 -6.74 -18.68
CA GLY A 180 -10.44 -8.08 -18.61
C GLY A 180 -9.34 -8.28 -17.57
N LYS A 181 -9.21 -7.37 -16.59
CA LYS A 181 -8.25 -7.51 -15.48
C LYS A 181 -8.84 -8.47 -14.44
N GLU A 182 -8.03 -9.40 -13.93
CA GLU A 182 -8.43 -10.22 -12.78
C GLU A 182 -8.68 -9.30 -11.58
N VAL A 183 -9.83 -9.44 -10.91
CA VAL A 183 -10.18 -8.66 -9.71
C VAL A 183 -10.04 -9.53 -8.47
N ILE A 184 -9.31 -9.03 -7.48
CA ILE A 184 -9.23 -9.60 -6.14
C ILE A 184 -9.89 -8.63 -5.17
N LEU A 185 -11.11 -8.98 -4.75
CA LEU A 185 -11.83 -8.30 -3.68
C LEU A 185 -11.22 -8.69 -2.33
N VAL A 186 -10.84 -7.69 -1.53
CA VAL A 186 -10.19 -7.87 -0.23
C VAL A 186 -11.01 -7.15 0.82
N ASN A 187 -11.56 -7.93 1.75
CA ASN A 187 -12.31 -7.41 2.88
C ASN A 187 -11.37 -6.77 3.91
N ASP A 188 -11.91 -6.00 4.85
CA ASP A 188 -11.14 -5.28 5.87
C ASP A 188 -10.25 -6.17 6.73
N ASN A 189 -10.61 -7.46 6.90
CA ASN A 189 -9.85 -8.48 7.64
C ASN A 189 -9.15 -9.50 6.71
N GLN A 190 -8.72 -9.08 5.53
CA GLN A 190 -7.98 -9.93 4.59
C GLN A 190 -6.71 -9.27 4.06
N ALA A 191 -5.76 -10.11 3.65
CA ALA A 191 -4.53 -9.71 3.00
C ALA A 191 -4.17 -10.62 1.81
N VAL A 192 -3.64 -10.03 0.75
CA VAL A 192 -3.00 -10.73 -0.37
C VAL A 192 -1.50 -10.79 -0.10
N ILE A 193 -0.96 -12.01 -0.03
CA ILE A 193 0.46 -12.29 0.16
C ILE A 193 1.04 -12.72 -1.18
N ILE A 194 2.14 -12.08 -1.59
CA ILE A 194 2.89 -12.41 -2.81
C ILE A 194 4.29 -12.82 -2.39
N ASP A 195 4.69 -14.05 -2.71
CA ASP A 195 6.04 -14.57 -2.50
C ASP A 195 6.55 -15.25 -3.78
N GLY A 196 7.34 -14.50 -4.55
CA GLY A 196 7.80 -14.96 -5.86
C GLY A 196 6.65 -15.04 -6.85
N SER A 197 6.34 -16.26 -7.30
CA SER A 197 5.21 -16.57 -8.20
C SER A 197 3.95 -17.03 -7.46
N LYS A 198 4.00 -17.16 -6.13
CA LYS A 198 2.85 -17.59 -5.32
C LYS A 198 2.07 -16.37 -4.84
N ARG A 199 0.75 -16.46 -4.94
CA ARG A 199 -0.20 -15.49 -4.37
C ARG A 199 -1.19 -16.25 -3.48
N GLU A 200 -1.44 -15.72 -2.29
CA GLU A 200 -2.38 -16.28 -1.31
C GLU A 200 -3.27 -15.18 -0.75
N LEU A 201 -4.57 -15.45 -0.58
CA LEU A 201 -5.50 -14.59 0.14
C LEU A 201 -5.67 -15.16 1.55
N VAL A 202 -5.27 -14.41 2.56
CA VAL A 202 -5.28 -14.78 3.98
C VAL A 202 -6.33 -13.96 4.70
#